data_AF-A0AAU4UQ48-F1
#
_entry.id   AF-A0AAU4UQ48-F1
#
_cell.length_a   1.000
_cell.length_b   1.000
_cell.length_c   1.000
_cell.angle_alpha   90.00
_cell.angle_beta   90.00
_cell.angle_gamma   90.00
#
_symmetry.space_group_name_H-M   'P 1'
#
loop_
_entity.id
_entity.type
_entity.pdbx_description
1 polymer ?
#
loop_
_entity_poly.entity_id
_entity_poly.type
_entity_poly.pdbx_seq_one_letter_code
_entity_poly.pdbx_strand_id
1 'polypeptide(L)'
;MAAREGCRPCTLCVAGLSGGPAYLVVGAVRRGRRWVAGRFPICASCYGKGGPDPVTGLSRPDADRRTAAARWVGLAGRGEVLPPTPCGACGLVVVRRAEKLLAGVTCSRACRTSLTRIRNGGRGSGRPCGACGKPVTAGRADSSYCGPPCRQKAYRRRAATRPVAEVPDPVAELTQALEPFVVGNAVGISQSLYKVLYRLQTAYRDGPQGQEMALERLASLDPDRVKIPATDDGRRLRAALRSVREQHAQP
;
A
#
# COMPACT_ATOMS: atom_id res chain seq x y z
N MET A 1 -27.16 2.43 -14.70
CA MET A 1 -27.08 3.71 -13.95
C MET A 1 -28.18 3.68 -12.90
N ALA A 2 -27.84 3.65 -11.60
CA ALA A 2 -28.72 4.01 -10.48
C ALA A 2 -27.94 3.83 -9.16
N ALA A 3 -27.25 4.88 -8.73
CA ALA A 3 -26.92 5.09 -7.32
C ALA A 3 -27.28 6.55 -7.02
N ARG A 4 -28.56 6.89 -7.23
CA ARG A 4 -29.14 8.16 -6.80
C ARG A 4 -29.52 8.03 -5.33
N GLU A 5 -29.24 9.11 -4.59
CA GLU A 5 -29.73 9.40 -3.22
C GLU A 5 -29.41 8.39 -2.11
N GLY A 6 -28.13 8.03 -1.99
CA GLY A 6 -27.63 7.40 -0.75
C GLY A 6 -27.27 8.46 0.29
N CYS A 7 -28.24 8.88 1.10
CA CYS A 7 -28.03 9.69 2.32
C CYS A 7 -26.83 9.14 3.09
N ARG A 8 -25.69 9.85 3.07
CA ARG A 8 -24.57 9.45 3.90
C ARG A 8 -24.90 9.76 5.35
N PRO A 9 -24.62 8.85 6.29
CA PRO A 9 -24.77 9.16 7.70
C PRO A 9 -23.64 10.09 8.16
N CYS A 10 -23.95 10.91 9.14
CA CYS A 10 -22.97 11.63 9.94
C CYS A 10 -22.04 10.62 10.60
N THR A 11 -20.74 10.83 10.48
CA THR A 11 -19.75 9.89 11.05
C THR A 11 -19.75 9.86 12.59
N LEU A 12 -20.31 10.88 13.24
CA LEU A 12 -20.37 10.98 14.70
C LEU A 12 -21.69 10.46 15.30
N CYS A 13 -22.83 10.87 14.75
CA CYS A 13 -24.15 10.53 15.30
C CYS A 13 -24.99 9.61 14.43
N VAL A 14 -24.47 9.18 13.27
CA VAL A 14 -25.14 8.27 12.32
C VAL A 14 -26.39 8.85 11.64
N ALA A 15 -26.86 10.05 12.02
CA ALA A 15 -27.98 10.72 11.38
C ALA A 15 -27.74 10.98 9.88
N GLY A 16 -28.79 10.85 9.06
CA GLY A 16 -28.71 11.13 7.62
C GLY A 16 -28.34 12.58 7.31
N LEU A 17 -27.52 12.79 6.29
CA LEU A 17 -27.04 14.12 5.86
C LEU A 17 -27.87 14.74 4.72
N SER A 18 -29.14 14.35 4.56
CA SER A 18 -30.00 14.83 3.46
C SER A 18 -30.61 16.22 3.66
N GLY A 19 -30.72 16.69 4.91
CA GLY A 19 -31.45 17.92 5.26
C GLY A 19 -30.61 19.21 5.32
N GLY A 20 -29.34 19.19 4.90
CA GLY A 20 -28.48 20.38 4.99
C GLY A 20 -27.02 20.12 4.64
N PRO A 21 -26.16 21.14 4.71
CA PRO A 21 -24.74 21.00 4.39
C PRO A 21 -24.05 20.07 5.39
N ALA A 22 -23.25 19.14 4.87
CA ALA A 22 -22.37 18.32 5.67
C ALA A 22 -21.00 18.99 5.83
N TYR A 23 -20.45 18.96 7.04
CA TYR A 23 -19.14 19.52 7.34
C TYR A 23 -18.08 18.46 7.09
N LEU A 24 -17.22 18.68 6.10
CA LEU A 24 -16.13 17.76 5.81
C LEU A 24 -14.96 18.06 6.75
N VAL A 25 -14.68 17.14 7.67
CA VAL A 25 -13.64 17.32 8.69
C VAL A 25 -12.44 16.41 8.45
N VAL A 26 -11.28 16.78 9.02
CA VAL A 26 -10.10 15.92 9.13
C VAL A 26 -10.07 15.32 10.54
N GLY A 27 -9.79 14.02 10.61
CA GLY A 27 -9.78 13.30 11.87
C GLY A 27 -9.35 11.86 11.70
N ALA A 28 -9.78 11.02 12.63
CA ALA A 28 -9.61 9.58 12.56
C ALA A 28 -10.92 8.85 12.90
N VAL A 29 -11.18 7.76 12.19
CA VAL A 29 -12.32 6.85 12.45
C VAL A 29 -11.77 5.50 12.85
N ARG A 30 -12.39 4.87 13.83
CA ARG A 30 -12.03 3.54 14.31
C ARG A 30 -12.53 2.48 13.31
N ARG A 31 -11.62 1.61 12.85
CA ARG A 31 -11.91 0.43 12.02
C ARG A 31 -11.36 -0.81 12.72
N GLY A 32 -12.25 -1.55 13.37
CA GLY A 32 -11.86 -2.63 14.28
C GLY A 32 -11.03 -2.10 15.45
N ARG A 33 -9.79 -2.58 15.59
CA ARG A 33 -8.84 -2.15 16.63
C ARG A 33 -7.96 -0.96 16.22
N ARG A 34 -8.03 -0.50 14.96
CA ARG A 34 -7.12 0.54 14.43
C ARG A 34 -7.85 1.87 14.22
N TRP A 35 -7.15 2.97 14.49
CA TRP A 35 -7.58 4.30 14.09
C TRP A 35 -7.06 4.62 12.70
N VAL A 36 -7.95 5.01 11.80
CA VAL A 36 -7.60 5.36 10.42
C VAL A 36 -7.82 6.85 10.23
N ALA A 37 -6.71 7.57 10.03
CA ALA A 37 -6.76 8.98 9.69
C ALA A 37 -7.43 9.20 8.33
N GLY A 38 -8.23 10.25 8.21
CA GLY A 38 -8.96 10.52 6.99
C GLY A 38 -9.85 11.76 7.05
N ARG A 39 -10.66 11.88 6.00
CA ARG A 39 -11.67 12.93 5.86
C ARG A 39 -13.04 12.28 5.79
N PHE A 40 -13.97 12.82 6.54
CA PHE A 40 -15.31 12.27 6.62
C PHE A 40 -16.33 13.37 6.92
N PRO A 41 -17.59 13.22 6.46
CA PRO A 41 -18.62 14.21 6.70
C PRO A 41 -19.27 14.01 8.08
N ILE A 42 -19.61 15.14 8.71
CA ILE A 42 -20.44 15.20 9.92
C ILE A 42 -21.57 16.21 9.72
N CYS A 43 -22.66 16.08 10.47
CA CYS A 43 -23.79 17.01 10.39
C CYS A 43 -23.45 18.35 11.08
N ALA A 44 -24.25 19.39 10.78
CA ALA A 44 -24.10 20.72 11.37
C ALA A 44 -24.16 20.71 12.91
N SER A 45 -25.06 19.93 13.50
CA SER A 45 -25.19 19.82 14.96
C SER A 45 -23.95 19.20 15.61
N CYS A 46 -23.39 18.14 15.04
CA CYS A 46 -22.13 17.57 15.53
C CYS A 46 -20.94 18.50 15.31
N TYR A 47 -20.92 19.27 14.21
CA TYR A 47 -19.89 20.28 13.98
C TYR A 47 -19.98 21.41 15.01
N GLY A 48 -21.17 21.96 15.27
CA GLY A 48 -21.36 23.05 16.24
C GLY A 48 -21.02 22.67 17.68
N LYS A 49 -21.12 21.39 18.05
CA LYS A 49 -20.68 20.91 19.37
C LYS A 49 -19.16 21.02 19.55
N GLY A 50 -18.38 20.61 18.54
CA GLY A 50 -16.92 20.57 18.64
C GLY A 50 -16.17 21.68 17.88
N GLY A 51 -16.88 22.54 17.16
CA GLY A 51 -16.29 23.61 16.35
C GLY A 51 -15.74 24.75 17.20
N PRO A 52 -14.93 25.63 16.59
CA PRO A 52 -14.57 26.88 17.23
C PRO A 52 -15.84 27.69 17.47
N ASP A 53 -15.92 28.29 18.66
CA ASP A 53 -17.01 29.17 19.01
C ASP A 53 -17.03 30.37 18.05
N PRO A 54 -18.18 30.71 17.44
CA PRO A 54 -18.23 31.73 16.40
C PRO A 54 -17.97 33.15 16.92
N VAL A 55 -18.13 33.39 18.23
CA VAL A 55 -17.94 34.70 18.85
C VAL A 55 -16.50 34.85 19.35
N THR A 56 -15.98 33.82 20.01
CA THR A 56 -14.66 33.89 20.65
C THR A 56 -13.53 33.30 19.80
N GLY A 57 -13.85 32.53 18.75
CA GLY A 57 -12.89 31.81 17.92
C GLY A 57 -12.19 30.65 18.62
N LEU A 58 -12.44 30.45 19.92
CA LEU A 58 -11.80 29.42 20.73
C LEU A 58 -12.37 28.04 20.41
N SER A 59 -11.49 27.06 20.31
CA SER A 59 -11.90 25.66 20.10
C SER A 59 -12.53 25.12 21.38
N ARG A 60 -13.73 24.52 21.24
CA ARG A 60 -14.40 23.82 22.34
C ARG A 60 -13.62 22.59 22.83
N PRO A 61 -13.87 22.10 24.05
CA PRO A 61 -13.14 20.99 24.63
C PRO A 61 -13.04 19.76 23.70
N ASP A 62 -11.93 19.03 23.78
CA ASP A 62 -11.67 17.86 22.94
C ASP A 62 -12.72 16.75 23.09
N ALA A 63 -13.42 16.70 24.24
CA ALA A 63 -14.52 15.76 24.48
C ALA A 63 -15.65 15.91 23.44
N ASP A 64 -15.96 17.14 23.01
CA ASP A 64 -17.03 17.42 22.05
C ASP A 64 -16.65 17.05 20.60
N ARG A 65 -15.37 16.77 20.38
CA ARG A 65 -14.80 16.37 19.09
C ARG A 65 -14.52 14.87 18.98
N ARG A 66 -14.90 14.09 20.00
CA ARG A 66 -14.57 12.67 20.09
C ARG A 66 -15.77 11.81 20.50
N THR A 67 -15.87 10.65 19.86
CA THR A 67 -16.72 9.53 20.25
C THR A 67 -15.86 8.26 20.33
N ALA A 68 -16.46 7.15 20.76
CA ALA A 68 -15.79 5.84 20.72
C ALA A 68 -15.39 5.42 19.29
N ALA A 69 -16.09 5.92 18.27
CA ALA A 69 -15.94 5.53 16.87
C ALA A 69 -15.18 6.54 16.00
N ALA A 70 -15.16 7.83 16.36
CA ALA A 70 -14.57 8.88 15.55
C ALA A 70 -14.04 10.05 16.39
N ARG A 71 -12.96 10.68 15.93
CA ARG A 71 -12.45 11.95 16.46
C ARG A 71 -12.09 12.89 15.32
N TRP A 72 -12.31 14.19 15.48
CA TRP A 72 -11.97 15.18 14.46
C TRP A 72 -11.26 16.40 15.04
N VAL A 73 -10.51 17.11 14.19
CA VAL A 73 -9.65 18.23 14.60
C VAL A 73 -10.16 19.56 14.05
N GLY A 74 -10.54 19.57 12.78
CA GLY A 74 -10.98 20.78 12.08
C GLY A 74 -11.60 20.49 10.73
N LEU A 75 -12.07 21.54 10.05
CA LEU A 75 -12.52 21.47 8.67
C LEU A 75 -11.39 21.02 7.74
N ALA A 76 -11.73 20.22 6.75
CA ALA A 76 -10.78 19.70 5.78
C ALA A 76 -10.35 20.78 4.76
N GLY A 77 -9.04 20.97 4.64
CA GLY A 77 -8.41 21.96 3.74
C GLY A 77 -7.49 22.89 4.52
N ARG A 78 -6.82 23.81 3.83
CA ARG A 78 -5.85 24.74 4.43
C ARG A 78 -6.14 26.22 4.15
N GLY A 79 -7.08 26.51 3.25
CA GLY A 79 -7.47 27.88 2.93
C GLY A 79 -8.72 28.33 3.66
N GLU A 80 -9.39 29.32 3.06
CA GLU A 80 -10.66 29.88 3.52
C GLU A 80 -11.77 28.83 3.48
N VAL A 81 -12.80 29.04 4.31
CA VAL A 81 -13.99 28.19 4.30
C VAL A 81 -14.77 28.50 3.03
N LEU A 82 -14.97 27.47 2.20
CA LEU A 82 -15.76 27.59 0.97
C LEU A 82 -17.25 27.60 1.31
N PRO A 83 -18.08 28.27 0.50
CA PRO A 83 -19.53 28.17 0.61
C PRO A 83 -19.99 26.71 0.46
N PRO A 84 -21.17 26.35 0.97
CA PRO A 84 -21.76 25.03 0.77
C PRO A 84 -21.74 24.64 -0.72
N THR A 85 -20.92 23.65 -1.08
CA THR A 85 -20.66 23.28 -2.48
C THR A 85 -21.01 21.81 -2.70
N PRO A 86 -21.74 21.45 -3.76
CA PRO A 86 -22.07 20.06 -4.05
C PRO A 86 -20.82 19.22 -4.34
N CYS A 87 -20.80 18.00 -3.82
CA CYS A 87 -19.79 17.01 -4.16
C CYS A 87 -19.90 16.63 -5.64
N GLY A 88 -18.83 16.84 -6.41
CA GLY A 88 -18.81 16.56 -7.85
C GLY A 88 -18.99 15.09 -8.24
N ALA A 89 -18.99 14.15 -7.27
CA ALA A 89 -19.22 12.73 -7.51
C ALA A 89 -20.60 12.22 -7.09
N CYS A 90 -21.23 12.82 -6.08
CA CYS A 90 -22.47 12.28 -5.50
C CYS A 90 -23.50 13.34 -5.09
N GLY A 91 -23.29 14.60 -5.42
CA GLY A 91 -24.23 15.69 -5.16
C GLY A 91 -24.29 16.21 -3.72
N LEU A 92 -23.87 15.43 -2.72
CA LEU A 92 -23.91 15.84 -1.30
C LEU A 92 -23.25 17.21 -1.11
N VAL A 93 -24.01 18.19 -0.62
CA VAL A 93 -23.55 19.54 -0.32
C VAL A 93 -22.63 19.51 0.88
N VAL A 94 -21.41 20.04 0.73
CA VAL A 94 -20.40 20.05 1.80
C VAL A 94 -19.80 21.43 2.04
N VAL A 95 -19.53 21.70 3.32
CA VAL A 95 -18.72 22.83 3.79
C VAL A 95 -17.32 22.31 4.12
N ARG A 96 -16.29 22.97 3.58
CA ARG A 96 -14.88 22.62 3.78
C ARG A 96 -13.99 23.83 3.57
N ARG A 97 -12.72 23.73 3.95
CA ARG A 97 -11.70 24.72 3.58
C ARG A 97 -11.20 24.50 2.15
N ALA A 98 -10.80 25.58 1.49
CA ALA A 98 -10.15 25.55 0.19
C ALA A 98 -8.86 24.71 0.26
N GLU A 99 -8.53 24.04 -0.84
CA GLU A 99 -7.32 23.24 -0.96
C GLU A 99 -6.77 23.37 -2.38
N LYS A 100 -5.62 24.04 -2.52
CA LYS A 100 -4.99 24.35 -3.81
C LYS A 100 -4.76 23.12 -4.69
N LEU A 101 -4.58 21.95 -4.08
CA LEU A 101 -4.32 20.67 -4.77
C LEU A 101 -5.59 19.89 -5.16
N LEU A 102 -6.78 20.36 -4.80
CA LEU A 102 -8.04 19.69 -5.16
C LEU A 102 -8.80 20.51 -6.18
N ALA A 103 -8.69 20.12 -7.45
CA ALA A 103 -9.48 20.66 -8.57
C ALA A 103 -10.98 20.30 -8.51
N GLY A 104 -11.54 19.99 -7.34
CA GLY A 104 -12.95 19.63 -7.18
C GLY A 104 -13.34 19.35 -5.72
N VAL A 105 -14.57 19.69 -5.36
CA VAL A 105 -15.14 19.43 -4.03
C VAL A 105 -15.64 17.99 -3.97
N THR A 106 -15.17 17.24 -2.95
CA THR A 106 -15.57 15.84 -2.73
C THR A 106 -15.82 15.57 -1.25
N CYS A 107 -16.94 14.93 -0.93
CA CYS A 107 -17.35 14.66 0.46
C CYS A 107 -16.66 13.44 1.11
N SER A 108 -15.85 12.66 0.37
CA SER A 108 -15.04 11.58 0.95
C SER A 108 -13.93 11.13 0.01
N ARG A 109 -13.02 10.28 0.53
CA ARG A 109 -12.01 9.57 -0.27
C ARG A 109 -12.63 8.73 -1.39
N ALA A 110 -13.75 8.06 -1.13
CA ALA A 110 -14.44 7.25 -2.15
C ALA A 110 -14.98 8.13 -3.29
N CYS A 111 -15.57 9.28 -2.96
CA CYS A 111 -16.02 10.26 -3.95
C CYS A 111 -14.86 10.86 -4.74
N ARG A 112 -13.72 11.13 -4.10
CA ARG A 112 -12.49 11.53 -4.80
C ARG A 112 -12.06 10.49 -5.82
N THR A 113 -11.94 9.22 -5.41
CA THR A 113 -11.58 8.13 -6.33
C THR A 113 -12.60 7.96 -7.45
N SER A 114 -13.90 8.16 -7.16
CA SER A 114 -14.95 8.11 -8.17
C SER A 114 -14.83 9.26 -9.17
N LEU A 115 -14.67 10.50 -8.69
CA LEU A 115 -14.48 11.69 -9.52
C LEU A 115 -13.24 11.57 -10.40
N THR A 116 -12.12 11.08 -9.85
CA THR A 116 -10.90 10.81 -10.63
C THR A 116 -11.15 9.76 -11.72
N ARG A 117 -11.93 8.70 -11.43
CA ARG A 117 -12.31 7.70 -12.45
C ARG A 117 -13.21 8.29 -13.54
N ILE A 118 -14.15 9.16 -13.17
CA ILE A 118 -15.02 9.84 -14.13
C ILE A 118 -14.18 10.76 -15.04
N ARG A 119 -13.29 11.58 -14.46
CA ARG A 119 -12.41 12.50 -15.20
C ARG A 119 -11.45 11.78 -16.13
N ASN A 120 -10.82 10.71 -15.65
CA ASN A 120 -9.81 9.97 -16.42
C ASN A 120 -10.42 8.99 -17.44
N GLY A 121 -11.68 9.20 -17.81
CA GLY A 121 -12.34 8.47 -18.88
C GLY A 121 -12.63 7.03 -18.49
N GLY A 122 -13.62 6.81 -17.63
CA GLY A 122 -14.22 5.50 -17.36
C GLY A 122 -14.82 4.78 -18.58
N ARG A 123 -14.56 5.26 -19.80
CA ARG A 123 -14.93 4.71 -21.10
C ARG A 123 -14.00 3.57 -21.55
N GLY A 124 -12.88 3.36 -20.85
CA GLY A 124 -11.84 2.41 -21.26
C GLY A 124 -11.07 2.89 -22.49
N SER A 125 -10.10 2.10 -22.93
CA SER A 125 -9.22 2.48 -24.05
C SER A 125 -9.84 2.24 -25.43
N GLY A 126 -10.95 1.49 -25.51
CA GLY A 126 -11.51 0.99 -26.78
C GLY A 126 -10.63 -0.06 -27.48
N ARG A 127 -9.36 -0.21 -27.10
CA ARG A 127 -8.42 -1.18 -27.64
C ARG A 127 -8.82 -2.61 -27.24
N PRO A 128 -8.45 -3.62 -28.05
CA PRO A 128 -8.69 -5.02 -27.69
C PRO A 128 -7.91 -5.39 -26.41
N CYS A 129 -8.58 -6.09 -25.51
CA CYS A 129 -7.99 -6.58 -24.27
C CYS A 129 -6.87 -7.59 -24.56
N GLY A 130 -5.67 -7.38 -24.01
CA GLY A 130 -4.51 -8.25 -24.22
C GLY A 130 -4.64 -9.69 -23.68
N ALA A 131 -5.76 -10.05 -23.05
CA ALA A 131 -6.02 -11.41 -22.54
C ALA A 131 -7.24 -12.10 -23.17
N CYS A 132 -8.21 -11.35 -23.68
CA CYS A 132 -9.47 -11.91 -24.21
C CYS A 132 -9.96 -11.29 -25.52
N GLY A 133 -9.24 -10.31 -26.09
CA GLY A 133 -9.57 -9.67 -27.36
C GLY A 133 -10.74 -8.68 -27.32
N LYS A 134 -11.64 -8.79 -26.34
CA LYS A 134 -12.81 -7.88 -26.21
C LYS A 134 -12.37 -6.42 -26.00
N PRO A 135 -13.12 -5.44 -26.53
CA PRO A 135 -12.79 -4.02 -26.36
C PRO A 135 -12.81 -3.65 -24.87
N VAL A 136 -11.83 -2.85 -24.46
CA VAL A 136 -11.75 -2.33 -23.08
C VAL A 136 -12.69 -1.14 -22.96
N THR A 137 -13.85 -1.36 -22.34
CA THR A 137 -14.94 -0.38 -22.19
C THR A 137 -14.98 0.33 -20.83
N ALA A 138 -14.05 -0.03 -19.94
CA ALA A 138 -13.94 0.57 -18.61
C ALA A 138 -12.47 0.69 -18.19
N GLY A 139 -12.17 1.67 -17.34
CA GLY A 139 -10.82 1.91 -16.82
C GLY A 139 -10.27 3.26 -17.26
N ARG A 140 -8.94 3.38 -17.30
CA ARG A 140 -8.24 4.54 -17.88
C ARG A 140 -8.11 4.40 -19.40
N ALA A 141 -7.90 5.50 -20.11
CA ALA A 141 -7.67 5.52 -21.56
C ALA A 141 -6.48 4.66 -22.04
N ASP A 142 -5.52 4.37 -21.18
CA ASP A 142 -4.35 3.52 -21.43
C ASP A 142 -4.54 2.06 -20.97
N SER A 143 -5.74 1.67 -20.55
CA SER A 143 -5.99 0.32 -20.02
C SER A 143 -5.83 -0.75 -21.10
N SER A 144 -4.91 -1.71 -20.88
CA SER A 144 -4.69 -2.84 -21.79
C SER A 144 -5.59 -4.06 -21.53
N TYR A 145 -6.36 -4.04 -20.44
CA TYR A 145 -7.18 -5.18 -20.01
C TYR A 145 -8.57 -4.71 -19.57
N CYS A 146 -9.59 -5.50 -19.89
CA CYS A 146 -10.98 -5.15 -19.59
C CYS A 146 -11.35 -5.26 -18.10
N GLY A 147 -10.54 -5.92 -17.27
CA GLY A 147 -10.80 -6.03 -15.83
C GLY A 147 -9.81 -6.89 -15.06
N PRO A 148 -9.99 -7.02 -13.73
CA PRO A 148 -9.14 -7.83 -12.86
C PRO A 148 -8.93 -9.29 -13.33
N PRO A 149 -9.97 -10.03 -13.81
CA PRO A 149 -9.78 -11.41 -14.26
C PRO A 149 -8.81 -11.52 -15.44
N CYS A 150 -8.94 -10.63 -16.44
CA CYS A 150 -8.05 -10.60 -17.60
C CYS A 150 -6.62 -10.17 -17.23
N ARG A 151 -6.46 -9.25 -16.27
CA ARG A 151 -5.15 -8.91 -15.72
C ARG A 151 -4.49 -10.11 -15.05
N GLN A 152 -5.23 -10.86 -14.24
CA GLN A 152 -4.71 -12.06 -13.58
C GLN A 152 -4.36 -13.15 -14.59
N LYS A 153 -5.19 -13.38 -15.62
CA LYS A 153 -4.89 -14.34 -16.70
C LYS A 153 -3.59 -13.99 -17.42
N ALA A 154 -3.41 -12.72 -17.80
CA ALA A 154 -2.18 -12.25 -18.45
C ALA A 154 -0.96 -12.37 -17.51
N TYR A 155 -1.12 -12.07 -16.22
CA TYR A 155 -0.07 -12.27 -15.22
C TYR A 155 0.33 -13.75 -15.11
N ARG A 156 -0.64 -14.66 -14.95
CA ARG A 156 -0.37 -16.10 -14.87
C ARG A 156 0.33 -16.63 -16.12
N ARG A 157 -0.07 -16.16 -17.32
CA ARG A 157 0.62 -16.51 -18.57
C ARG A 157 2.08 -16.07 -18.55
N ARG A 158 2.37 -14.82 -18.19
CA ARG A 158 3.75 -14.31 -18.09
C ARG A 158 4.57 -15.05 -17.03
N ALA A 159 3.94 -15.43 -15.92
CA ALA A 159 4.61 -16.21 -14.88
C ALA A 159 4.94 -17.64 -15.36
N ALA A 160 4.03 -18.26 -16.12
CA ALA A 160 4.21 -19.60 -16.67
C ALA A 160 5.22 -19.66 -17.83
N THR A 161 5.31 -18.59 -18.64
CA THR A 161 6.30 -18.46 -19.72
C THR A 161 7.55 -17.70 -19.27
N ARG A 162 7.72 -17.46 -17.97
CA ARG A 162 9.00 -16.94 -17.48
C ARG A 162 9.99 -18.07 -17.72
N PRO A 163 11.01 -17.89 -18.58
CA PRO A 163 12.02 -18.92 -18.74
C PRO A 163 12.53 -19.22 -17.33
N VAL A 164 12.54 -20.51 -16.99
CA VAL A 164 13.33 -20.99 -15.86
C VAL A 164 14.73 -20.62 -16.28
N ALA A 165 15.24 -19.51 -15.77
CA ALA A 165 16.65 -19.20 -15.89
C ALA A 165 17.35 -20.46 -15.40
N GLU A 166 18.19 -21.03 -16.26
CA GLU A 166 19.10 -22.12 -15.93
C GLU A 166 19.61 -21.82 -14.52
N VAL A 167 19.13 -22.58 -13.53
CA VAL A 167 19.38 -22.27 -12.12
C VAL A 167 20.89 -22.38 -12.00
N PRO A 168 21.62 -21.25 -11.86
CA PRO A 168 23.05 -21.34 -11.65
C PRO A 168 23.23 -22.24 -10.45
N ASP A 169 24.25 -23.09 -10.44
CA ASP A 169 24.58 -23.90 -9.27
C ASP A 169 24.43 -22.99 -8.04
N PRO A 170 23.46 -23.28 -7.15
CA PRO A 170 23.08 -22.40 -6.05
C PRO A 170 24.29 -22.08 -5.17
N VAL A 171 25.30 -22.96 -5.20
CA VAL A 171 26.53 -22.77 -4.47
C VAL A 171 27.55 -21.94 -5.23
N ALA A 172 27.57 -22.00 -6.56
CA ALA A 172 28.32 -21.06 -7.39
C ALA A 172 27.77 -19.63 -7.24
N GLU A 173 26.45 -19.45 -7.25
CA GLU A 173 25.81 -18.16 -7.02
C GLU A 173 26.05 -17.65 -5.59
N LEU A 174 25.96 -18.55 -4.60
CA LEU A 174 26.32 -18.22 -3.22
C LEU A 174 27.78 -17.76 -3.14
N THR A 175 28.72 -18.51 -3.70
CA THR A 175 30.16 -18.17 -3.68
C THR A 175 30.43 -16.81 -4.31
N GLN A 176 29.78 -16.49 -5.44
CA GLN A 176 29.90 -15.18 -6.07
C GLN A 176 29.27 -14.05 -5.24
N ALA A 177 28.13 -14.31 -4.59
CA ALA A 177 27.49 -13.34 -3.71
C ALA A 177 28.29 -13.07 -2.42
N LEU A 178 29.24 -13.95 -2.07
CA LEU A 178 30.06 -13.87 -0.87
C LEU A 178 31.35 -13.08 -1.04
N GLU A 179 31.86 -13.01 -2.26
CA GLU A 179 33.15 -12.39 -2.57
C GLU A 179 33.30 -10.97 -1.98
N PRO A 180 32.30 -10.06 -2.08
CA PRO A 180 32.41 -8.73 -1.49
C PRO A 180 32.52 -8.72 0.05
N PHE A 181 31.96 -9.73 0.71
CA PHE A 181 31.89 -9.81 2.17
C PHE A 181 33.08 -10.54 2.80
N VAL A 182 33.72 -11.45 2.06
CA VAL A 182 34.86 -12.24 2.56
C VAL A 182 36.19 -11.64 2.10
N VAL A 183 36.28 -11.14 0.87
CA VAL A 183 37.52 -10.57 0.30
C VAL A 183 37.56 -9.05 0.50
N GLY A 184 36.42 -8.37 0.40
CA GLY A 184 36.33 -6.90 0.41
C GLY A 184 36.32 -6.23 1.78
N ASN A 185 36.51 -6.96 2.90
CA ASN A 185 36.35 -6.45 4.27
C ASN A 185 35.00 -5.71 4.50
N ALA A 186 33.93 -6.08 3.78
CA ALA A 186 32.67 -5.38 3.89
C ALA A 186 32.07 -5.52 5.31
N VAL A 187 32.01 -4.41 6.03
CA VAL A 187 31.49 -4.34 7.39
C VAL A 187 29.97 -4.51 7.37
N GLY A 188 29.43 -5.40 8.23
CA GLY A 188 28.01 -5.38 8.55
C GLY A 188 27.26 -6.72 8.50
N ILE A 189 27.91 -7.83 8.14
CA ILE A 189 27.35 -9.17 8.33
C ILE A 189 27.57 -9.66 9.78
N SER A 190 26.72 -10.58 10.26
CA SER A 190 26.93 -11.17 11.59
C SER A 190 28.18 -12.07 11.61
N GLN A 191 28.84 -12.15 12.77
CA GLN A 191 29.99 -13.05 12.99
C GLN A 191 29.63 -14.52 12.72
N SER A 192 28.43 -14.95 13.11
CA SER A 192 27.93 -16.31 12.86
C SER A 192 27.81 -16.58 11.37
N LEU A 193 27.30 -15.62 10.59
CA LEU A 193 27.21 -15.74 9.14
C LEU A 193 28.60 -15.80 8.52
N TYR A 194 29.49 -14.85 8.86
CA TYR A 194 30.87 -14.83 8.35
C TYR A 194 31.59 -16.17 8.56
N LYS A 195 31.51 -16.76 9.75
CA LYS A 195 32.17 -18.04 10.06
C LYS A 195 31.63 -19.21 9.22
N VAL A 196 30.33 -19.24 8.95
CA VAL A 196 29.71 -20.30 8.15
C VAL A 196 30.09 -20.13 6.67
N LEU A 197 30.10 -18.89 6.18
CA LEU A 197 30.50 -18.56 4.80
C LEU A 197 31.98 -18.84 4.54
N TYR A 198 32.85 -18.48 5.49
CA TYR A 198 34.28 -18.77 5.42
C TYR A 198 34.53 -20.28 5.41
N ARG A 199 33.82 -21.05 6.24
CA ARG A 199 33.91 -22.51 6.25
C ARG A 199 33.43 -23.15 4.96
N LEU A 200 32.38 -22.61 4.33
CA LEU A 200 31.95 -23.06 3.01
C LEU A 200 33.06 -22.84 1.98
N GLN A 201 33.65 -21.63 1.96
CA GLN A 201 34.71 -21.31 1.02
C GLN A 201 35.95 -22.21 1.20
N THR A 202 36.32 -22.55 2.43
CA THR A 202 37.42 -23.49 2.69
C THR A 202 37.03 -24.92 2.34
N ALA A 203 35.83 -25.36 2.71
CA ALA A 203 35.36 -26.72 2.44
C ALA A 203 35.22 -27.03 0.94
N TYR A 204 34.92 -26.01 0.13
CA TYR A 204 34.94 -26.13 -1.33
C TYR A 204 36.33 -26.44 -1.91
N ARG A 205 37.40 -26.13 -1.17
CA ARG A 205 38.78 -26.49 -1.54
C ARG A 205 39.17 -27.90 -1.10
N ASP A 206 38.50 -28.43 -0.08
CA ASP A 206 38.85 -29.70 0.57
C ASP A 206 38.13 -30.93 -0.02
N GLY A 207 37.12 -30.71 -0.89
CA GLY A 207 36.43 -31.75 -1.64
C GLY A 207 34.98 -32.03 -1.23
N PRO A 208 34.31 -33.03 -1.85
CA PRO A 208 32.85 -33.19 -1.82
C PRO A 208 32.24 -33.36 -0.42
N GLN A 209 32.91 -34.08 0.48
CA GLN A 209 32.44 -34.31 1.84
C GLN A 209 32.44 -33.03 2.70
N GLY A 210 33.40 -32.13 2.49
CA GLY A 210 33.42 -30.83 3.14
C GLY A 210 32.26 -29.95 2.69
N GLN A 211 31.93 -30.01 1.40
CA GLN A 211 30.87 -29.22 0.78
C GLN A 211 29.50 -29.55 1.38
N GLU A 212 29.19 -30.84 1.53
CA GLU A 212 27.90 -31.31 2.08
C GLU A 212 27.67 -30.81 3.52
N MET A 213 28.65 -30.99 4.41
CA MET A 213 28.56 -30.50 5.80
C MET A 213 28.41 -28.98 5.90
N ALA A 214 29.05 -28.23 5.00
CA ALA A 214 28.96 -26.78 4.98
C ALA A 214 27.57 -26.31 4.50
N LEU A 215 27.00 -27.01 3.50
CA LEU A 215 25.68 -26.73 2.96
C LEU A 215 24.55 -27.05 3.94
N GLU A 216 24.62 -28.17 4.67
CA GLU A 216 23.67 -28.49 5.75
C GLU A 216 23.64 -27.37 6.81
N ARG A 217 24.82 -26.88 7.18
CA ARG A 217 24.94 -25.82 8.18
C ARG A 217 24.39 -24.49 7.67
N LEU A 218 24.53 -24.20 6.37
CA LEU A 218 23.92 -23.04 5.73
C LEU A 218 22.40 -23.15 5.63
N ALA A 219 21.87 -24.32 5.25
CA ALA A 219 20.44 -24.57 5.16
C ALA A 219 19.74 -24.42 6.53
N SER A 220 20.45 -24.67 7.63
CA SER A 220 19.95 -24.45 9.00
C SER A 220 19.84 -22.97 9.40
N LEU A 221 20.48 -22.04 8.67
CA LEU A 221 20.41 -20.61 8.97
C LEU A 221 19.10 -20.00 8.45
N ASP A 222 18.47 -19.16 9.26
CA ASP A 222 17.34 -18.34 8.84
C ASP A 222 17.85 -17.01 8.26
N PRO A 223 17.79 -16.80 6.92
CA PRO A 223 18.33 -15.59 6.29
C PRO A 223 17.61 -14.31 6.72
N ASP A 224 16.42 -14.42 7.30
CA ASP A 224 15.65 -13.27 7.81
C ASP A 224 16.01 -12.91 9.26
N ARG A 225 16.67 -13.81 9.99
CA ARG A 225 17.16 -13.58 11.36
C ARG A 225 18.63 -13.20 11.42
N VAL A 226 19.36 -13.43 10.34
CA VAL A 226 20.78 -13.12 10.26
C VAL A 226 20.99 -11.68 9.79
N LYS A 227 21.85 -10.94 10.49
CA LYS A 227 22.21 -9.57 10.11
C LYS A 227 22.97 -9.58 8.78
N ILE A 228 22.30 -9.11 7.73
CA ILE A 228 22.85 -8.89 6.38
C ILE A 228 22.53 -7.43 6.01
N PRO A 229 23.49 -6.64 5.51
CA PRO A 229 23.26 -5.26 5.08
C PRO A 229 22.15 -5.13 4.02
N ALA A 230 21.46 -4.00 3.98
CA ALA A 230 20.42 -3.71 2.98
C ALA A 230 21.00 -3.17 1.64
N THR A 231 22.21 -3.59 1.28
CA THR A 231 22.86 -3.27 0.00
C THR A 231 22.37 -4.21 -1.11
N ASP A 232 22.71 -3.92 -2.36
CA ASP A 232 22.44 -4.83 -3.49
C ASP A 232 23.08 -6.21 -3.28
N ASP A 233 24.35 -6.24 -2.85
CA ASP A 233 25.05 -7.49 -2.52
C ASP A 233 24.39 -8.22 -1.36
N GLY A 234 23.92 -7.50 -0.34
CA GLY A 234 23.20 -8.10 0.78
C GLY A 234 21.82 -8.65 0.39
N ARG A 235 21.15 -8.03 -0.59
CA ARG A 235 19.92 -8.59 -1.18
C ARG A 235 20.21 -9.86 -1.98
N ARG A 236 21.28 -9.86 -2.77
CA ARG A 236 21.72 -11.02 -3.55
C ARG A 236 22.09 -12.19 -2.64
N LEU A 237 22.86 -11.94 -1.57
CA LEU A 237 23.21 -12.94 -0.57
C LEU A 237 21.99 -13.54 0.13
N ARG A 238 20.99 -12.72 0.52
CA ARG A 238 19.73 -13.25 1.08
C ARG A 238 18.97 -14.14 0.10
N ALA A 239 18.94 -13.78 -1.17
CA ALA A 239 18.28 -14.58 -2.20
C ALA A 239 18.96 -15.95 -2.38
N ALA A 240 20.30 -15.97 -2.47
CA ALA A 240 21.08 -17.20 -2.57
C ALA A 240 20.88 -18.12 -1.36
N LEU A 241 20.92 -17.58 -0.13
CA LEU A 241 20.69 -18.36 1.10
C LEU A 241 19.29 -18.98 1.15
N ARG A 242 18.26 -18.28 0.66
CA ARG A 242 16.90 -18.84 0.56
C ARG A 242 16.85 -19.97 -0.45
N SER A 243 17.48 -19.81 -1.61
CA SER A 243 17.54 -20.85 -2.65
C SER A 243 18.18 -22.14 -2.13
N VAL A 244 19.34 -22.03 -1.46
CA VAL A 244 20.04 -23.18 -0.86
C VAL A 244 19.15 -23.88 0.17
N ARG A 245 18.49 -23.11 1.05
CA ARG A 245 17.59 -23.67 2.05
C ARG A 245 16.37 -24.36 1.43
N GLU A 246 15.80 -23.80 0.36
CA GLU A 246 14.65 -24.39 -0.34
C GLU A 246 15.02 -25.71 -1.02
N GLN A 247 16.23 -25.81 -1.59
CA GLN A 247 16.72 -27.04 -2.23
C GLN A 247 17.07 -28.13 -1.21
N HIS A 248 17.68 -27.78 -0.08
CA HIS A 248 17.99 -28.74 1.00
C HIS A 248 16.79 -29.15 1.85
N ALA A 249 15.67 -28.41 1.77
CA ALA A 249 14.42 -28.76 2.46
C ALA A 249 13.49 -29.66 1.63
N GLN A 250 13.83 -29.93 0.36
CA GLN A 250 13.11 -30.89 -0.47
C GLN A 250 13.69 -32.30 -0.22
N PRO A 251 12.86 -33.28 0.17
CA PRO A 251 13.32 -34.66 0.44
C PRO A 251 13.76 -35.41 -0.81
#